data_AF-A0A7S1LNJ1-F1
#
_entry.id   AF-A0A7S1LNJ1-F1
#
_cell.length_a   1.000
_cell.length_b   1.000
_cell.length_c   1.000
_cell.angle_alpha   90.00
_cell.angle_beta   90.00
_cell.angle_gamma   90.00
#
_symmetry.space_group_name_H-M   'P 1'
#
loop_
_entity.id
_entity.type
_entity.pdbx_description
1 polymer ?
#
loop_
_entity_poly.entity_id
_entity_poly.type
_entity_poly.pdbx_seq_one_letter_code
_entity_poly.pdbx_strand_id
1 'polypeptide(L)'
;GAKLAGLHKGGKLGNEEALAGNFENLAGRPKEAWGMQPGVTGEAAKTLKSKIDVAFNFIADTGKALFPEYVTKSDFKMKLKTVLMTLNAYKAELTYWRHADDDYVALTHQNMNVDNAYFWRDGQGQLDLGVFDWGNMGSRSLGNKLWWWLYCGDYDALTENIGGYIDCLVTT
;
A
#
# COMPACT_ATOMS: atom_id res chain seq x y z
N GLY A 1 -7.72 7.50 -7.39
CA GLY A 1 -7.44 7.26 -5.96
C GLY A 1 -7.72 8.50 -5.15
N ALA A 2 -6.94 9.55 -5.39
CA ALA A 2 -7.04 10.87 -4.77
C ALA A 2 -8.48 11.42 -4.64
N LYS A 3 -9.21 11.52 -5.76
CA LYS A 3 -10.60 12.01 -5.78
C LYS A 3 -11.53 11.28 -4.80
N LEU A 4 -11.43 9.95 -4.69
CA LEU A 4 -12.24 9.16 -3.76
C LEU A 4 -11.91 9.51 -2.30
N ALA A 5 -10.61 9.61 -1.99
CA ALA A 5 -10.14 10.00 -0.66
C ALA A 5 -10.58 11.42 -0.28
N GLY A 6 -10.47 12.38 -1.21
CA GLY A 6 -10.92 13.76 -1.02
C GLY A 6 -12.42 13.84 -0.78
N LEU A 7 -13.23 13.14 -1.59
CA LEU A 7 -14.68 13.05 -1.38
C LEU A 7 -15.04 12.43 -0.01
N HIS A 8 -14.30 11.41 0.43
CA HIS A 8 -14.49 10.82 1.76
C HIS A 8 -14.17 11.82 2.87
N LYS A 9 -12.98 12.42 2.86
CA LYS A 9 -12.56 13.39 3.88
C LYS A 9 -13.42 14.65 3.89
N GLY A 10 -13.97 15.02 2.73
CA GLY A 10 -14.91 16.14 2.60
C GLY A 10 -16.35 15.82 2.98
N GLY A 11 -16.68 14.60 3.44
CA GLY A 11 -18.05 14.19 3.78
C GLY A 11 -18.99 14.13 2.57
N LYS A 12 -18.44 14.00 1.36
CA LYS A 12 -19.18 13.99 0.08
C LYS A 12 -19.33 12.57 -0.49
N LEU A 13 -18.77 11.57 0.16
CA LEU A 13 -18.80 10.18 -0.29
C LEU A 13 -19.88 9.37 0.44
N GLY A 14 -21.14 9.69 0.16
CA GLY A 14 -22.28 8.96 0.75
C GLY A 14 -22.45 9.19 2.26
N ASN A 15 -23.18 8.26 2.90
CA ASN A 15 -23.51 8.33 4.33
C ASN A 15 -22.41 7.64 5.18
N GLU A 16 -21.86 8.34 6.17
CA GLU A 16 -20.75 7.84 6.99
C GLU A 16 -21.07 6.57 7.78
N GLU A 17 -22.29 6.45 8.31
CA GLU A 17 -22.73 5.27 9.05
C GLU A 17 -22.79 4.04 8.12
N ALA A 18 -23.32 4.21 6.92
CA ALA A 18 -23.32 3.17 5.90
C ALA A 18 -21.89 2.77 5.49
N LEU A 19 -20.99 3.74 5.35
CA LEU A 19 -19.58 3.44 5.06
C LEU A 19 -18.91 2.66 6.19
N ALA A 20 -19.05 3.11 7.44
CA ALA A 20 -18.47 2.46 8.61
C ALA A 20 -19.06 1.06 8.88
N GLY A 21 -20.32 0.84 8.53
CA GLY A 21 -20.98 -0.45 8.67
C GLY A 21 -20.60 -1.48 7.60
N ASN A 22 -20.07 -1.06 6.44
CA ASN A 22 -19.78 -1.95 5.31
C ASN A 22 -18.29 -2.05 4.96
N PHE A 23 -17.47 -1.08 5.36
CA PHE A 23 -16.04 -1.04 5.05
C PHE A 23 -15.21 -0.86 6.32
N GLU A 24 -14.06 -1.55 6.39
CA GLU A 24 -13.19 -1.42 7.56
C GLU A 24 -12.65 0.01 7.66
N ASN A 25 -12.82 0.62 8.83
CA ASN A 25 -12.32 1.95 9.13
C ASN A 25 -11.21 1.89 10.19
N LEU A 26 -10.00 2.33 9.83
CA LEU A 26 -8.88 2.43 10.79
C LEU A 26 -8.71 3.83 11.39
N ALA A 27 -9.51 4.82 10.97
CA ALA A 27 -9.48 6.14 11.59
C ALA A 27 -9.99 6.06 13.04
N GLY A 28 -9.33 6.76 13.95
CA GLY A 28 -9.68 6.83 15.37
C GLY A 28 -9.52 5.51 16.12
N ARG A 29 -8.94 4.48 15.50
CA ARG A 29 -8.77 3.16 16.14
C ARG A 29 -7.84 3.30 17.36
N PRO A 30 -8.30 2.95 18.57
CA PRO A 30 -7.52 3.14 19.78
C PRO A 30 -6.22 2.35 19.72
N LYS A 31 -5.16 2.92 20.30
CA LYS A 31 -3.78 2.40 20.22
C LYS A 31 -3.67 0.94 20.65
N GLU A 32 -4.45 0.56 21.66
CA GLU A 32 -4.49 -0.76 22.28
C GLU A 32 -5.05 -1.82 21.32
N ALA A 33 -5.89 -1.42 20.35
CA ALA A 33 -6.51 -2.32 19.37
C ALA A 33 -5.58 -2.71 18.21
N TRP A 34 -4.33 -2.22 18.19
CA TRP A 34 -3.34 -2.51 17.15
C TRP A 34 -2.43 -3.70 17.47
N GLY A 35 -2.50 -4.25 18.69
CA GLY A 35 -1.74 -5.45 19.07
C GLY A 35 -0.25 -5.21 19.32
N MET A 36 0.15 -3.97 19.65
CA MET A 36 1.50 -3.66 20.11
C MET A 36 1.77 -4.34 21.45
N GLN A 37 2.94 -4.98 21.58
CA GLN A 37 3.32 -5.73 22.77
C GLN A 37 4.85 -5.83 22.88
N PRO A 38 5.41 -6.12 24.06
CA PRO A 38 6.83 -6.41 24.18
C PRO A 38 7.25 -7.59 23.29
N GLY A 39 8.36 -7.46 22.57
CA GLY A 39 8.88 -8.49 21.69
C GLY A 39 8.41 -8.33 20.23
N VAL A 40 8.25 -9.44 19.52
CA VAL A 40 7.88 -9.44 18.09
C VAL A 40 6.37 -9.28 17.94
N THR A 41 5.95 -8.30 17.14
CA THR A 41 4.52 -8.07 16.82
C THR A 41 4.08 -8.63 15.46
N GLY A 42 5.02 -9.14 14.66
CA GLY A 42 4.77 -9.86 13.42
C GLY A 42 4.69 -11.38 13.59
N GLU A 43 5.08 -12.10 12.54
CA GLU A 43 5.14 -13.55 12.55
C GLU A 43 6.28 -14.08 13.44
N ALA A 44 6.14 -15.31 13.93
CA ALA A 44 7.23 -15.97 14.64
C ALA A 44 8.50 -16.02 13.77
N ALA A 45 9.66 -15.72 14.37
CA ALA A 45 10.94 -15.58 13.65
C ALA A 45 11.31 -16.81 12.78
N LYS A 46 11.01 -18.02 13.27
CA LYS A 46 11.22 -19.27 12.54
C LYS A 46 10.36 -19.33 11.26
N THR A 47 9.09 -18.94 11.37
CA THR A 47 8.14 -18.93 10.24
C THR A 47 8.59 -17.94 9.17
N LEU A 48 8.91 -16.70 9.57
CA LEU A 48 9.37 -15.70 8.62
C LEU A 48 10.70 -16.09 7.98
N LYS A 49 11.67 -16.61 8.76
CA LYS A 49 12.94 -17.10 8.22
C LYS A 49 12.70 -18.16 7.13
N SER A 50 11.80 -19.11 7.36
CA SER A 50 11.47 -20.13 6.37
C SER A 50 10.92 -19.53 5.08
N LYS A 51 10.04 -18.52 5.16
CA LYS A 51 9.50 -17.83 3.98
C LYS A 51 10.59 -17.06 3.21
N ILE A 52 11.47 -16.37 3.93
CA ILE A 52 12.61 -15.65 3.34
C ILE A 52 13.56 -16.62 2.62
N ASP A 53 13.87 -17.75 3.26
CA ASP A 53 14.76 -18.77 2.68
C ASP A 53 14.13 -19.35 1.38
N VAL A 54 12.82 -19.62 1.37
CA VAL A 54 12.09 -20.04 0.14
C VAL A 54 12.19 -18.99 -0.97
N ALA A 55 11.99 -17.70 -0.64
CA ALA A 55 12.10 -16.62 -1.61
C ALA A 55 13.52 -16.53 -2.19
N PHE A 56 14.56 -16.68 -1.37
CA PHE A 56 15.94 -16.68 -1.85
C PHE A 56 16.28 -17.88 -2.74
N ASN A 57 15.75 -19.06 -2.43
CA ASN A 57 15.90 -20.24 -3.29
C ASN A 57 15.22 -20.00 -4.65
N PHE A 58 14.00 -19.44 -4.65
CA PHE A 58 13.32 -19.07 -5.89
C PHE A 58 14.15 -18.08 -6.71
N ILE A 59 14.63 -17.00 -6.11
CA ILE A 59 15.43 -15.98 -6.80
C ILE A 59 16.73 -16.56 -7.37
N ALA A 60 17.42 -17.40 -6.60
CA ALA A 60 18.72 -17.94 -6.99
C ALA A 60 18.63 -19.06 -8.04
N ASP A 61 17.61 -19.92 -7.94
CA ASP A 61 17.58 -21.19 -8.68
C ASP A 61 16.49 -21.19 -9.77
N THR A 62 15.23 -20.93 -9.39
CA THR A 62 14.07 -21.06 -10.28
C THR A 62 13.87 -19.83 -11.17
N GLY A 63 13.94 -18.65 -10.57
CA GLY A 63 13.59 -17.36 -11.18
C GLY A 63 14.79 -16.53 -11.60
N LYS A 64 16.01 -17.08 -11.63
CA LYS A 64 17.25 -16.31 -11.83
C LYS A 64 17.27 -15.39 -13.06
N ALA A 65 16.53 -15.72 -14.12
CA ALA A 65 16.43 -14.92 -15.33
C ALA A 65 15.50 -13.69 -15.19
N LEU A 66 14.68 -13.66 -14.14
CA LEU A 66 13.72 -12.59 -13.86
C LEU A 66 14.32 -11.49 -12.97
N PHE A 67 15.48 -11.73 -12.37
CA PHE A 67 16.08 -10.82 -11.41
C PHE A 67 17.49 -10.38 -11.81
N PRO A 68 17.90 -9.14 -11.46
CA PRO A 68 19.28 -8.71 -11.65
C PRO A 68 20.29 -9.58 -10.91
N GLU A 69 21.47 -9.82 -11.48
CA GLU A 69 22.46 -10.73 -10.87
C GLU A 69 22.82 -10.37 -9.41
N TYR A 70 22.84 -9.07 -9.08
CA TYR A 70 23.22 -8.58 -7.76
C TYR A 70 22.31 -9.08 -6.64
N VAL A 71 21.05 -9.45 -6.91
CA VAL A 71 20.13 -9.91 -5.84
C VAL A 71 20.51 -11.29 -5.30
N THR A 72 21.36 -12.03 -6.01
CA THR A 72 21.84 -13.35 -5.58
C THR A 72 23.03 -13.27 -4.63
N LYS A 73 23.69 -12.11 -4.55
CA LYS A 73 24.91 -11.88 -3.75
C LYS A 73 24.59 -11.95 -2.25
N SER A 74 25.55 -12.44 -1.47
CA SER A 74 25.35 -12.74 -0.04
C SER A 74 25.07 -11.50 0.82
N ASP A 75 25.69 -10.38 0.47
CA ASP A 75 25.48 -9.07 1.09
C ASP A 75 24.06 -8.54 0.86
N PHE A 76 23.55 -8.63 -0.37
CA PHE A 76 22.16 -8.28 -0.68
C PHE A 76 21.17 -9.15 0.10
N LYS A 77 21.37 -10.47 0.08
CA LYS A 77 20.52 -11.42 0.83
C LYS A 77 20.54 -11.14 2.33
N MET A 78 21.71 -10.86 2.89
CA MET A 78 21.86 -10.53 4.30
C MET A 78 21.14 -9.22 4.64
N LYS A 79 21.32 -8.17 3.83
CA LYS A 79 20.65 -6.88 4.01
C LYS A 79 19.13 -7.03 3.95
N LEU A 80 18.60 -7.68 2.91
CA LEU A 80 17.17 -7.87 2.74
C LEU A 80 16.57 -8.69 3.89
N LYS A 81 17.24 -9.77 4.30
CA LYS A 81 16.81 -10.56 5.46
C LYS A 81 16.75 -9.72 6.73
N THR A 82 17.80 -8.93 7.03
CA THR A 82 17.81 -8.05 8.19
C THR A 82 16.64 -7.08 8.15
N VAL A 83 16.41 -6.41 7.02
CA VAL A 83 15.29 -5.48 6.85
C VAL A 83 13.95 -6.16 7.10
N LEU A 84 13.69 -7.32 6.47
CA LEU A 84 12.42 -8.04 6.62
C LEU A 84 12.20 -8.51 8.07
N MET A 85 13.25 -9.00 8.74
CA MET A 85 13.17 -9.41 10.14
C MET A 85 12.92 -8.22 11.07
N THR A 86 13.54 -7.06 10.82
CA THR A 86 13.29 -5.82 11.56
C THR A 86 11.86 -5.33 11.36
N LEU A 87 11.37 -5.26 10.12
CA LEU A 87 10.00 -4.85 9.83
C LEU A 87 8.98 -5.79 10.51
N ASN A 88 9.28 -7.08 10.56
CA ASN A 88 8.44 -8.05 11.24
C ASN A 88 8.45 -7.90 12.76
N ALA A 89 9.59 -7.55 13.36
CA ALA A 89 9.66 -7.30 14.79
C ALA A 89 8.71 -6.17 15.22
N TYR A 90 8.54 -5.16 14.35
CA TYR A 90 7.75 -3.94 14.61
C TYR A 90 6.47 -3.84 13.78
N LYS A 91 5.88 -4.97 13.36
CA LYS A 91 4.74 -4.97 12.43
C LYS A 91 3.55 -4.16 12.96
N ALA A 92 3.16 -4.36 14.22
CA ALA A 92 2.02 -3.66 14.82
C ALA A 92 2.31 -2.16 14.97
N GLU A 93 3.51 -1.81 15.43
CA GLU A 93 3.97 -0.44 15.60
C GLU A 93 3.99 0.31 14.27
N LEU A 94 4.57 -0.28 13.23
CA LEU A 94 4.61 0.30 11.89
C LEU A 94 3.21 0.48 11.30
N THR A 95 2.31 -0.47 11.58
CA THR A 95 0.92 -0.39 11.12
C THR A 95 0.18 0.72 11.87
N TYR A 96 0.36 0.85 13.18
CA TYR A 96 -0.19 1.94 13.99
C TYR A 96 0.32 3.29 13.50
N TRP A 97 1.64 3.50 13.45
CA TRP A 97 2.23 4.81 13.12
C TRP A 97 1.86 5.30 11.73
N ARG A 98 1.67 4.37 10.79
CA ARG A 98 1.15 4.69 9.46
C ARG A 98 -0.27 5.27 9.48
N HIS A 99 -1.09 4.93 10.47
CA HIS A 99 -2.49 5.34 10.61
C HIS A 99 -2.73 6.26 11.82
N ALA A 100 -1.68 6.71 12.51
CA ALA A 100 -1.80 7.43 13.77
C ALA A 100 -2.38 8.85 13.60
N ASP A 101 -2.36 9.38 12.38
CA ASP A 101 -2.93 10.67 12.03
C ASP A 101 -4.17 10.48 11.16
N ASP A 102 -5.34 10.72 11.75
CA ASP A 102 -6.65 10.55 11.13
C ASP A 102 -6.89 11.50 9.95
N ASP A 103 -6.16 12.63 9.88
CA ASP A 103 -6.23 13.53 8.73
C ASP A 103 -5.71 12.85 7.45
N TYR A 104 -4.80 11.90 7.61
CA TYR A 104 -4.27 11.09 6.52
C TYR A 104 -4.91 9.70 6.39
N VAL A 105 -6.04 9.43 7.05
CA VAL A 105 -6.80 8.19 6.88
C VAL A 105 -8.09 8.46 6.10
N ALA A 106 -8.24 7.82 4.94
CA ALA A 106 -9.45 7.96 4.12
C ALA A 106 -9.86 6.65 3.45
N LEU A 107 -11.15 6.57 3.09
CA LEU A 107 -11.70 5.46 2.31
C LEU A 107 -11.04 5.42 0.93
N THR A 108 -10.35 4.32 0.64
CA THR A 108 -9.75 4.10 -0.67
C THR A 108 -9.96 2.65 -1.14
N HIS A 109 -9.70 2.41 -2.42
CA HIS A 109 -9.72 1.09 -3.05
C HIS A 109 -8.72 0.09 -2.46
N GLN A 110 -7.67 0.56 -1.78
CA GLN A 110 -6.57 -0.24 -1.24
C GLN A 110 -5.63 -0.92 -2.23
N ASN A 111 -6.08 -1.23 -3.45
CA ASN A 111 -5.30 -1.91 -4.51
C ASN A 111 -5.39 -1.19 -5.87
N MET A 112 -5.23 0.13 -5.92
CA MET A 112 -5.50 0.93 -7.14
C MET A 112 -4.22 1.21 -7.94
N ASN A 113 -3.71 0.15 -8.55
CA ASN A 113 -2.69 0.17 -9.57
C ASN A 113 -3.34 0.07 -10.97
N VAL A 114 -2.55 0.21 -12.05
CA VAL A 114 -3.07 0.29 -13.42
C VAL A 114 -3.74 -1.01 -13.88
N ASP A 115 -3.35 -2.16 -13.33
CA ASP A 115 -3.96 -3.47 -13.54
C ASP A 115 -5.37 -3.59 -12.95
N ASN A 116 -5.76 -2.71 -12.04
CA ASN A 116 -7.13 -2.60 -11.52
C ASN A 116 -7.94 -1.45 -12.12
N ALA A 117 -7.46 -0.90 -13.24
CA ALA A 117 -8.14 0.14 -13.99
C ALA A 117 -8.38 -0.30 -15.45
N TYR A 118 -9.49 0.16 -16.02
CA TYR A 118 -9.75 0.07 -17.46
C TYR A 118 -10.06 1.45 -18.00
N PHE A 119 -9.63 1.70 -19.23
CA PHE A 119 -9.70 3.00 -19.87
C PHE A 119 -10.46 2.88 -21.18
N TRP A 120 -11.29 3.86 -21.50
CA TRP A 120 -11.97 3.96 -22.78
C TRP A 120 -12.03 5.42 -23.21
N ARG A 121 -12.39 5.65 -24.48
CA ARG A 121 -12.75 6.98 -24.95
C ARG A 121 -14.26 7.07 -25.09
N ASP A 122 -14.84 8.17 -24.62
CA ASP A 122 -16.27 8.44 -24.82
C ASP A 122 -16.58 8.80 -26.30
N GLY A 123 -17.84 9.12 -26.59
CA GLY A 123 -18.28 9.52 -27.93
C GLY A 123 -17.65 10.82 -28.46
N GLN A 124 -17.01 11.59 -27.59
CA GLN A 124 -16.32 12.85 -27.87
C GLN A 124 -14.79 12.68 -27.88
N GLY A 125 -14.29 11.46 -27.73
CA GLY A 125 -12.86 11.13 -27.70
C GLY A 125 -12.16 11.42 -26.37
N GLN A 126 -12.88 11.83 -25.33
CA GLN A 126 -12.31 12.08 -23.99
C GLN A 126 -11.92 10.76 -23.32
N LEU A 127 -10.77 10.74 -22.66
CA LEU A 127 -10.31 9.56 -21.94
C LEU A 127 -11.06 9.46 -20.61
N ASP A 128 -11.79 8.37 -20.45
CA ASP A 128 -12.45 7.98 -19.21
C ASP A 128 -11.78 6.75 -18.61
N LEU A 129 -12.07 6.51 -17.32
CA LEU A 129 -11.57 5.36 -16.58
C LEU A 129 -12.60 4.78 -15.63
N GLY A 130 -12.46 3.48 -15.39
CA GLY A 130 -13.22 2.74 -14.41
C GLY A 130 -12.29 1.84 -13.62
N VAL A 131 -12.77 1.37 -12.47
CA VAL A 131 -11.99 0.61 -11.49
C VAL A 131 -12.80 -0.61 -11.06
N PHE A 132 -12.13 -1.75 -10.94
CA PHE A 132 -12.70 -3.01 -10.45
C PHE A 132 -11.83 -3.58 -9.32
N ASP A 133 -12.26 -4.70 -8.72
CA ASP A 133 -11.62 -5.33 -7.54
C ASP A 133 -11.69 -4.50 -6.24
N TRP A 134 -12.91 -4.13 -5.87
CA TRP A 134 -13.21 -3.37 -4.66
C TRP A 134 -13.16 -4.21 -3.35
N GLY A 135 -12.68 -5.46 -3.41
CA GLY A 135 -12.80 -6.41 -2.29
C GLY A 135 -12.09 -5.97 -1.01
N ASN A 136 -11.04 -5.16 -1.12
CA ASN A 136 -10.29 -4.62 0.01
C ASN A 136 -10.64 -3.16 0.34
N MET A 137 -11.69 -2.58 -0.24
CA MET A 137 -12.05 -1.18 0.01
C MET A 137 -12.22 -0.91 1.52
N GLY A 138 -11.64 0.18 1.99
CA GLY A 138 -11.62 0.52 3.42
C GLY A 138 -10.86 1.81 3.71
N SER A 139 -10.99 2.35 4.91
CA SER A 139 -10.28 3.56 5.32
C SER A 139 -8.90 3.22 5.86
N ARG A 140 -7.86 3.73 5.20
CA ARG A 140 -6.43 3.49 5.51
C ARG A 140 -5.59 4.73 5.23
N SER A 141 -4.32 4.67 5.65
CA SER A 141 -3.31 5.69 5.45
C SER A 141 -3.09 6.05 3.98
N LEU A 142 -3.33 7.31 3.64
CA LEU A 142 -3.11 7.88 2.32
C LEU A 142 -1.65 7.82 1.88
N GLY A 143 -0.71 8.07 2.78
CA GLY A 143 0.72 7.99 2.45
C GLY A 143 1.12 6.60 1.96
N ASN A 144 0.59 5.54 2.59
CA ASN A 144 0.82 4.19 2.10
C ASN A 144 0.10 3.89 0.78
N LYS A 145 -1.11 4.42 0.59
CA LYS A 145 -1.89 4.21 -0.64
C LYS A 145 -1.29 4.94 -1.83
N LEU A 146 -0.71 6.11 -1.62
CA LEU A 146 -0.01 6.85 -2.66
C LEU A 146 1.12 6.03 -3.28
N TRP A 147 1.93 5.34 -2.45
CA TRP A 147 2.92 4.40 -2.95
C TRP A 147 2.29 3.32 -3.85
N TRP A 148 1.17 2.72 -3.44
CA TRP A 148 0.46 1.71 -4.25
C TRP A 148 -0.08 2.24 -5.57
N TRP A 149 -0.37 3.53 -5.68
CA TRP A 149 -0.82 4.13 -6.93
C TRP A 149 0.33 4.43 -7.89
N LEU A 150 1.55 4.57 -7.36
CA LEU A 150 2.72 5.05 -8.08
C LEU A 150 3.83 4.00 -8.28
N TYR A 151 3.83 2.87 -7.56
CA TYR A 151 4.98 1.95 -7.52
C TYR A 151 5.31 1.26 -8.86
N CYS A 152 4.36 1.20 -9.78
CA CYS A 152 4.57 0.70 -11.15
C CYS A 152 4.86 1.81 -12.17
N GLY A 153 4.94 3.06 -11.72
CA GLY A 153 5.36 4.17 -12.58
C GLY A 153 6.81 3.97 -13.01
N ASP A 154 7.08 4.33 -14.27
CA ASP A 154 8.46 4.49 -14.73
C ASP A 154 9.21 5.49 -13.82
N TYR A 155 10.48 5.20 -13.50
CA TYR A 155 11.22 5.95 -12.48
C TYR A 155 11.43 7.42 -12.89
N ASP A 156 11.74 7.67 -14.16
CA ASP A 156 11.98 9.02 -14.65
C ASP A 156 10.66 9.79 -14.67
N ALA A 157 9.59 9.17 -15.19
CA ALA A 157 8.26 9.76 -15.18
C ALA A 157 7.76 10.05 -13.74
N LEU A 158 8.02 9.16 -12.79
CA LEU A 158 7.67 9.37 -11.38
C LEU A 158 8.44 10.55 -10.79
N THR A 159 9.76 10.59 -10.99
CA THR A 159 10.63 11.62 -10.42
C THR A 159 10.30 13.01 -10.97
N GLU A 160 10.04 13.11 -12.27
CA GLU A 160 9.69 14.37 -12.93
C GLU A 160 8.30 14.89 -12.52
N ASN A 161 7.36 14.00 -12.20
CA ASN A 161 5.95 14.36 -12.01
C ASN A 161 5.44 14.21 -10.57
N ILE A 162 6.28 13.81 -9.61
CA ILE A 162 5.86 13.52 -8.23
C ILE A 162 5.12 14.71 -7.58
N GLY A 163 5.56 15.95 -7.84
CA GLY A 163 4.89 17.14 -7.33
C GLY A 163 3.45 17.26 -7.84
N GLY A 164 3.24 17.09 -9.15
CA GLY A 164 1.90 17.11 -9.74
C GLY A 164 1.02 15.96 -9.25
N TYR A 165 1.57 14.77 -9.03
CA TYR A 165 0.83 13.65 -8.44
C TYR A 165 0.40 13.93 -7.00
N ILE A 166 1.23 14.62 -6.22
CA ILE A 166 0.87 15.05 -4.86
C ILE A 166 -0.22 16.12 -4.92
N ASP A 167 -0.14 17.09 -5.85
CA ASP A 167 -1.15 18.14 -5.99
C ASP A 167 -2.55 17.58 -6.30
N CYS A 168 -2.63 16.46 -7.03
CA CYS A 168 -3.89 15.75 -7.25
C CYS A 168 -4.57 15.28 -5.95
N LEU A 169 -3.84 15.17 -4.82
CA LEU A 169 -4.39 14.78 -3.51
C LEU A 169 -4.96 15.95 -2.71
N VAL A 170 -4.49 17.16 -2.99
CA VAL A 170 -4.79 18.36 -2.20
C VAL A 170 -5.88 19.21 -2.86
N THR A 171 -6.00 19.14 -4.19
CA THR A 171 -6.84 20.05 -4.99
C THR A 171 -8.22 19.50 -5.36
N THR A 172 -8.56 18.28 -4.92
CA THR A 172 -9.86 17.62 -5.23
C THR A 172 -10.94 17.83 -4.18
#